data_AF-A0A835R4H2-F1
#
_entry.id   AF-A0A835R4H2-F1
#
_cell.length_a   1.000
_cell.length_b   1.000
_cell.length_c   1.000
_cell.angle_alpha   90.00
_cell.angle_beta   90.00
_cell.angle_gamma   90.00
#
_symmetry.space_group_name_H-M   'P 1'
#
loop_
_entity.id
_entity.type
_entity.pdbx_description
1 polymer ?
#
loop_
_entity_poly.entity_id
_entity_poly.type
_entity_poly.pdbx_seq_one_letter_code
_entity_poly.pdbx_strand_id
1 'polypeptide(L)'
;MGKQSERGRQEGKRRSLTADESTTPNLLRPSSPPLKNHHLQPSFLLVSQEAPSFVHKRSPFLRSRSQTLIFFLPGMANPTPPTVLLLLLSFSCISTAQQSCSGDSFSQNRFFSLCNTLPQLSANLHWTYHPSNATVDVAYRAAQASNGWIAWALNPSGTGMDGAQTIFAFHDSNNVMTTVTYPITFSNTTVKNSSLSFKVYTMDAEFSSNSMTIYATIELPGNKTRVNHVWQASTSFSNGMPNGHATTGPNVQSTATLDLLSGESSSAGNSRLHRKNRHGVLNAVSWGVLMPIGAIIARYMRVFKSADPAWFYLHVACQCSAYVVGVAGWGTGLKLGSDSKGVTYHSHRNIGITLFTLATLQVFALLLRPQKDHKFRFYWNIYHHIIGYTVIVLSVVNIFKGFDILDPDNKWKHAYIGIIATLGALPCYLRLSLGA
;
A
#
# COMPACT_ATOMS: atom_id res chain seq x y z
N MET A 1 -54.05 43.20 22.37
CA MET A 1 -54.32 44.64 22.63
C MET A 1 -54.50 44.82 24.14
N GLY A 2 -53.92 45.87 24.75
CA GLY A 2 -53.82 46.06 26.23
C GLY A 2 -52.67 45.24 26.84
N LYS A 3 -51.73 45.72 27.68
CA LYS A 3 -51.72 46.73 28.79
C LYS A 3 -52.79 46.41 29.86
N GLN A 4 -52.54 46.42 31.18
CA GLN A 4 -51.38 46.72 32.06
C GLN A 4 -51.60 45.97 33.43
N SER A 5 -50.85 46.05 34.54
CA SER A 5 -49.78 46.95 35.03
C SER A 5 -48.87 46.27 36.10
N GLU A 6 -48.04 47.07 36.79
CA GLU A 6 -47.08 46.79 37.89
C GLU A 6 -47.66 46.19 39.20
N ARG A 7 -46.85 45.39 39.95
CA ARG A 7 -46.13 45.77 41.20
C ARG A 7 -45.54 44.55 41.93
N GLY A 8 -44.31 44.68 42.46
CA GLY A 8 -43.64 43.63 43.23
C GLY A 8 -43.74 43.80 44.75
N ARG A 9 -43.42 42.74 45.52
CA ARG A 9 -43.07 42.82 46.95
C ARG A 9 -42.12 41.68 47.36
N GLN A 10 -41.36 41.92 48.44
CA GLN A 10 -40.16 41.20 48.87
C GLN A 10 -40.37 39.87 49.63
N GLU A 11 -39.27 39.11 49.68
CA GLU A 11 -38.74 38.18 50.71
C GLU A 11 -39.56 37.88 51.99
N GLY A 12 -39.52 36.62 52.48
CA GLY A 12 -40.17 36.29 53.76
C GLY A 12 -40.05 34.88 54.40
N LYS A 13 -38.84 34.28 54.49
CA LYS A 13 -38.33 33.62 55.74
C LYS A 13 -39.12 32.46 56.45
N ARG A 14 -38.50 31.27 56.44
CA ARG A 14 -38.43 30.18 57.49
C ARG A 14 -39.70 29.51 58.08
N ARG A 15 -39.70 28.17 58.02
CA ARG A 15 -39.73 27.13 59.12
C ARG A 15 -39.96 25.75 58.45
N SER A 16 -39.62 24.56 58.95
CA SER A 16 -39.09 24.04 60.24
C SER A 16 -38.20 22.80 59.91
N LEU A 17 -37.01 22.61 60.50
CA LEU A 17 -36.70 21.92 61.78
C LEU A 17 -36.82 20.37 61.77
N THR A 18 -35.67 19.71 62.03
CA THR A 18 -35.42 18.57 62.98
C THR A 18 -36.07 17.20 62.72
N ALA A 19 -35.52 16.04 63.13
CA ALA A 19 -34.23 15.59 63.72
C ALA A 19 -34.13 14.06 63.40
N ASP A 20 -32.99 13.46 63.06
CA ASP A 20 -31.82 13.01 63.88
C ASP A 20 -31.99 11.63 64.57
N GLU A 21 -30.85 10.95 64.78
CA GLU A 21 -30.56 9.70 65.54
C GLU A 21 -30.81 8.27 64.97
N SER A 22 -29.70 7.47 64.98
CA SER A 22 -29.57 6.12 65.58
C SER A 22 -30.22 4.87 64.89
N THR A 23 -29.63 3.66 64.72
CA THR A 23 -28.28 3.10 64.99
C THR A 23 -28.06 1.71 64.31
N THR A 24 -27.01 1.54 63.47
CA THR A 24 -26.27 0.27 63.07
C THR A 24 -27.02 -0.96 62.46
N PRO A 25 -26.34 -2.04 61.96
CA PRO A 25 -24.90 -2.28 61.72
C PRO A 25 -24.49 -2.78 60.29
N ASN A 26 -23.17 -2.82 60.05
CA ASN A 26 -22.39 -3.75 59.19
C ASN A 26 -22.90 -4.16 57.77
N LEU A 27 -22.11 -3.85 56.74
CA LEU A 27 -21.72 -4.85 55.72
C LEU A 27 -20.41 -4.50 54.98
N LEU A 28 -19.63 -5.54 54.69
CA LEU A 28 -18.21 -5.56 54.34
C LEU A 28 -17.83 -4.95 52.97
N ARG A 29 -16.66 -4.30 52.93
CA ARG A 29 -15.87 -4.00 51.72
C ARG A 29 -15.04 -5.23 51.33
N PRO A 30 -15.07 -5.72 50.07
CA PRO A 30 -14.06 -6.66 49.58
C PRO A 30 -12.83 -5.92 49.04
N SER A 31 -11.65 -6.29 49.54
CA SER A 31 -10.35 -5.89 49.02
C SER A 31 -9.91 -6.83 47.88
N SER A 32 -9.28 -6.28 46.84
CA SER A 32 -8.69 -7.04 45.75
C SER A 32 -7.28 -7.56 46.11
N PRO A 33 -7.00 -8.88 46.01
CA PRO A 33 -5.66 -9.43 46.19
C PRO A 33 -4.84 -9.42 44.89
N PRO A 34 -3.49 -9.49 44.95
CA PRO A 34 -2.62 -9.41 43.78
C PRO A 34 -2.53 -10.73 42.99
N LEU A 35 -2.31 -10.62 41.67
CA LEU A 35 -2.01 -11.79 40.83
C LEU A 35 -0.67 -12.42 41.22
N LYS A 36 -0.68 -13.74 41.44
CA LYS A 36 0.53 -14.57 41.55
C LYS A 36 0.93 -15.09 40.17
N ASN A 37 2.19 -14.89 39.80
CA ASN A 37 2.79 -15.56 38.65
C ASN A 37 2.90 -17.07 38.91
N HIS A 38 2.25 -17.89 38.09
CA HIS A 38 2.51 -19.34 38.06
C HIS A 38 3.38 -19.70 36.85
N HIS A 39 4.68 -19.90 37.11
CA HIS A 39 5.51 -20.72 36.25
C HIS A 39 5.03 -22.17 36.36
N LEU A 40 4.68 -22.78 35.22
CA LEU A 40 4.44 -24.22 35.10
C LEU A 40 5.40 -24.77 34.03
N GLN A 41 6.41 -25.51 34.48
CA GLN A 41 7.14 -26.45 33.62
C GLN A 41 6.37 -27.78 33.59
N PRO A 42 6.35 -28.51 32.46
CA PRO A 42 6.07 -29.93 32.44
C PRO A 42 7.37 -30.73 32.63
N SER A 43 7.48 -31.40 33.77
CA SER A 43 8.56 -32.38 34.04
C SER A 43 8.40 -33.62 33.16
N PHE A 44 9.47 -34.04 32.49
CA PHE A 44 9.52 -35.37 31.86
C PHE A 44 9.92 -36.43 32.89
N LEU A 45 9.15 -37.51 32.95
CA LEU A 45 9.35 -38.63 33.84
C LEU A 45 10.47 -39.54 33.32
N LEU A 46 11.50 -39.75 34.13
CA LEU A 46 12.55 -40.74 33.89
C LEU A 46 12.01 -42.13 34.20
N VAL A 47 11.98 -43.01 33.18
CA VAL A 47 11.90 -44.46 33.38
C VAL A 47 13.19 -45.05 32.82
N SER A 48 13.94 -45.72 33.69
CA SER A 48 15.17 -46.43 33.34
C SER A 48 14.84 -47.89 33.04
N GLN A 49 15.36 -48.43 31.93
CA GLN A 49 15.47 -49.88 31.77
C GLN A 49 16.65 -50.25 30.88
N GLU A 50 17.17 -51.45 31.10
CA GLU A 50 18.58 -51.78 30.91
C GLU A 50 18.97 -52.17 29.47
N ALA A 51 20.27 -52.09 29.19
CA ALA A 51 20.85 -52.50 27.92
C ALA A 51 21.36 -53.96 27.97
N PRO A 52 21.18 -54.75 26.89
CA PRO A 52 22.02 -55.90 26.60
C PRO A 52 23.17 -55.50 25.67
N SER A 53 24.39 -55.89 26.03
CA SER A 53 25.60 -55.66 25.24
C SER A 53 25.91 -56.86 24.34
N PHE A 54 26.21 -56.64 23.03
CA PHE A 54 27.18 -57.50 22.32
C PHE A 54 27.79 -56.89 21.05
N VAL A 55 29.12 -56.75 21.08
CA VAL A 55 30.15 -56.92 20.02
C VAL A 55 30.03 -56.23 18.64
N HIS A 56 30.94 -55.25 18.46
CA HIS A 56 31.66 -54.80 17.26
C HIS A 56 31.46 -55.48 15.88
N LYS A 57 31.30 -54.64 14.84
CA LYS A 57 32.21 -54.61 13.66
C LYS A 57 32.20 -53.26 12.89
N ARG A 58 33.35 -52.55 12.94
CA ARG A 58 33.98 -51.62 11.95
C ARG A 58 33.12 -50.61 11.13
N SER A 59 33.21 -49.32 11.53
CA SER A 59 33.74 -48.12 10.78
C SER A 59 33.46 -47.86 9.28
N PRO A 60 33.50 -46.60 8.75
CA PRO A 60 33.84 -45.32 9.40
C PRO A 60 32.90 -44.11 9.11
N PHE A 61 33.15 -43.04 9.88
CA PHE A 61 32.88 -41.61 9.67
C PHE A 61 32.45 -41.13 8.26
N LEU A 62 31.34 -40.37 8.19
CA LEU A 62 31.14 -39.31 7.19
C LEU A 62 30.58 -38.03 7.83
N ARG A 63 31.20 -36.91 7.47
CA ARG A 63 31.01 -35.57 8.07
C ARG A 63 29.88 -34.84 7.35
N SER A 64 28.72 -34.68 7.99
CA SER A 64 27.58 -33.97 7.39
C SER A 64 27.90 -32.49 7.13
N ARG A 65 27.78 -32.07 5.87
CA ARG A 65 27.79 -30.67 5.44
C ARG A 65 26.38 -30.36 4.93
N SER A 66 25.76 -29.31 5.45
CA SER A 66 24.42 -28.89 5.04
C SER A 66 24.37 -28.62 3.53
N GLN A 67 23.42 -29.27 2.83
CA GLN A 67 23.14 -29.02 1.41
C GLN A 67 21.65 -28.77 1.21
N THR A 68 21.34 -27.63 0.62
CA THR A 68 20.00 -27.28 0.12
C THR A 68 19.64 -28.20 -1.05
N LEU A 69 18.58 -28.99 -0.92
CA LEU A 69 18.12 -29.88 -2.00
C LEU A 69 17.51 -29.05 -3.14
N ILE A 70 18.25 -28.90 -4.24
CA ILE A 70 17.72 -28.50 -5.55
C ILE A 70 17.48 -29.79 -6.34
N PHE A 71 16.21 -30.09 -6.63
CA PHE A 71 15.86 -31.21 -7.51
C PHE A 71 16.21 -30.89 -8.96
N PHE A 72 17.30 -31.47 -9.45
CA PHE A 72 17.56 -31.59 -10.89
C PHE A 72 16.84 -32.81 -11.47
N LEU A 73 16.07 -32.60 -12.55
CA LEU A 73 15.61 -33.68 -13.43
C LEU A 73 16.65 -33.88 -14.56
N PRO A 74 16.94 -35.12 -14.98
CA PRO A 74 17.93 -35.38 -16.01
C PRO A 74 17.37 -35.19 -17.43
N GLY A 75 18.08 -34.36 -18.20
CA GLY A 75 18.35 -34.51 -19.64
C GLY A 75 17.21 -34.86 -20.61
N MET A 76 16.70 -33.85 -21.31
CA MET A 76 16.47 -33.94 -22.77
C MET A 76 17.10 -32.71 -23.44
N ALA A 77 17.72 -32.91 -24.61
CA ALA A 77 18.55 -31.91 -25.26
C ALA A 77 17.80 -31.14 -26.37
N ASN A 78 17.80 -29.81 -26.27
CA ASN A 78 17.67 -28.77 -27.31
C ASN A 78 16.48 -28.80 -28.32
N PRO A 79 16.17 -27.68 -29.01
CA PRO A 79 16.64 -26.29 -28.81
C PRO A 79 15.51 -25.32 -28.39
N THR A 80 15.86 -24.22 -27.73
CA THR A 80 14.92 -23.10 -27.46
C THR A 80 14.87 -22.11 -28.64
N PRO A 81 13.68 -21.68 -29.11
CA PRO A 81 13.60 -20.56 -30.05
C PRO A 81 13.89 -19.22 -29.35
N PRO A 82 14.62 -18.28 -29.98
CA PRO A 82 15.11 -17.05 -29.34
C PRO A 82 14.07 -15.92 -29.24
N THR A 83 12.78 -16.24 -29.19
CA THR A 83 11.67 -15.27 -29.29
C THR A 83 11.16 -14.72 -27.96
N VAL A 84 11.52 -15.33 -26.82
CA VAL A 84 11.04 -14.91 -25.49
C VAL A 84 11.94 -13.83 -24.84
N LEU A 85 13.19 -13.69 -25.28
CA LEU A 85 14.17 -12.79 -24.66
C LEU A 85 14.12 -11.34 -25.17
N LEU A 86 13.48 -11.08 -26.32
CA LEU A 86 13.45 -9.74 -26.94
C LEU A 86 12.44 -8.76 -26.33
N LEU A 87 11.55 -9.22 -25.44
CA LEU A 87 10.47 -8.42 -24.85
C LEU A 87 10.86 -7.68 -23.55
N LEU A 88 12.14 -7.70 -23.16
CA LEU A 88 12.65 -7.12 -21.91
C LEU A 88 13.63 -5.94 -22.10
N LEU A 89 13.86 -5.48 -23.33
CA LEU A 89 14.87 -4.44 -23.65
C LEU A 89 14.31 -3.13 -24.23
N SER A 90 12.99 -2.92 -24.17
CA SER A 90 12.32 -1.69 -24.65
C SER A 90 11.75 -0.81 -23.54
N PHE A 91 12.54 -0.55 -22.49
CA PHE A 91 12.33 0.57 -21.58
C PHE A 91 13.43 1.63 -21.76
N SER A 92 13.44 2.25 -22.94
CA SER A 92 14.25 3.44 -23.21
C SER A 92 13.83 4.57 -22.26
N CYS A 93 14.78 5.14 -21.54
CA CYS A 93 14.53 6.28 -20.66
C CYS A 93 14.04 7.48 -21.48
N ILE A 94 12.79 7.89 -21.27
CA ILE A 94 12.33 9.20 -21.71
C ILE A 94 12.84 10.21 -20.69
N SER A 95 13.99 10.81 -20.96
CA SER A 95 14.47 11.99 -20.23
C SER A 95 13.58 13.19 -20.59
N THR A 96 12.52 13.41 -19.81
CA THR A 96 11.76 14.66 -19.88
C THR A 96 12.60 15.78 -19.27
N ALA A 97 13.29 16.54 -20.12
CA ALA A 97 13.81 17.83 -19.73
C ALA A 97 12.62 18.77 -19.46
N GLN A 98 12.34 19.06 -18.19
CA GLN A 98 11.25 19.95 -17.78
C GLN A 98 11.80 21.09 -16.94
N GLN A 99 12.15 22.19 -17.62
CA GLN A 99 12.37 23.50 -17.01
C GLN A 99 11.49 24.50 -17.77
N SER A 100 10.34 24.86 -17.17
CA SER A 100 9.45 25.88 -17.72
C SER A 100 8.68 26.62 -16.61
N CYS A 101 9.42 27.08 -15.60
CA CYS A 101 8.94 28.03 -14.59
C CYS A 101 9.50 29.46 -14.83
N SER A 102 10.10 29.68 -16.01
CA SER A 102 10.84 30.88 -16.45
C SER A 102 10.00 32.15 -16.65
N GLY A 103 8.76 32.17 -16.16
CA GLY A 103 7.84 33.32 -16.24
C GLY A 103 7.30 33.78 -14.88
N ASP A 104 7.65 33.11 -13.78
CA ASP A 104 7.25 33.54 -12.44
C ASP A 104 8.11 34.75 -12.00
N SER A 105 7.45 35.86 -11.70
CA SER A 105 8.02 36.97 -10.95
C SER A 105 7.55 36.95 -9.49
N PHE A 106 8.42 37.40 -8.60
CA PHE A 106 8.24 37.42 -7.15
C PHE A 106 8.40 38.85 -6.61
N SER A 107 7.69 39.18 -5.54
CA SER A 107 7.83 40.49 -4.91
C SER A 107 9.20 40.65 -4.22
N GLN A 108 9.52 41.89 -3.82
CA GLN A 108 10.72 42.22 -3.04
C GLN A 108 12.06 41.84 -3.73
N ASN A 109 12.09 41.74 -5.06
CA ASN A 109 13.26 41.30 -5.84
C ASN A 109 13.84 39.95 -5.37
N ARG A 110 12.98 38.99 -5.01
CA ARG A 110 13.39 37.64 -4.64
C ARG A 110 13.79 36.84 -5.89
N PHE A 111 14.99 36.26 -5.88
CA PHE A 111 15.54 35.45 -6.97
C PHE A 111 15.88 34.04 -6.48
N PHE A 112 15.58 33.04 -7.30
CA PHE A 112 15.81 31.63 -6.99
C PHE A 112 16.70 30.97 -8.04
N SER A 113 17.64 30.14 -7.58
CA SER A 113 18.65 29.50 -8.42
C SER A 113 18.09 28.36 -9.29
N LEU A 114 17.08 27.65 -8.80
CA LEU A 114 16.48 26.47 -9.42
C LEU A 114 14.96 26.53 -9.31
N CYS A 115 14.28 25.90 -10.25
CA CYS A 115 12.82 25.79 -10.24
C CYS A 115 12.35 24.44 -10.80
N ASN A 116 11.12 24.07 -10.48
CA ASN A 116 10.44 22.87 -10.95
C ASN A 116 8.93 23.10 -11.07
N THR A 117 8.38 22.88 -12.27
CA THR A 117 6.94 22.87 -12.53
C THR A 117 6.35 21.55 -12.05
N LEU A 118 5.48 21.59 -11.04
CA LEU A 118 4.92 20.41 -10.40
C LEU A 118 3.75 19.85 -11.22
N PRO A 119 3.61 18.51 -11.33
CA PRO A 119 2.66 17.88 -12.27
C PRO A 119 1.18 17.98 -11.87
N GLN A 120 0.86 18.58 -10.73
CA GLN A 120 -0.49 18.59 -10.14
C GLN A 120 -0.76 19.92 -9.43
N LEU A 121 -2.04 20.32 -9.37
CA LEU A 121 -2.51 21.54 -8.71
C LEU A 121 -1.96 22.86 -9.30
N SER A 122 -1.51 22.85 -10.56
CA SER A 122 -0.98 24.04 -11.26
C SER A 122 0.03 24.83 -10.40
N ALA A 123 1.02 24.10 -9.89
CA ALA A 123 1.95 24.59 -8.88
C ALA A 123 3.40 24.57 -9.36
N ASN A 124 4.18 25.56 -8.94
CA ASN A 124 5.61 25.70 -9.22
C ASN A 124 6.36 25.78 -7.89
N LEU A 125 7.54 25.17 -7.85
CA LEU A 125 8.48 25.30 -6.74
C LEU A 125 9.77 25.93 -7.24
N HIS A 126 10.23 26.96 -6.54
CA HIS A 126 11.49 27.66 -6.79
C HIS A 126 12.32 27.63 -5.51
N TRP A 127 13.63 27.50 -5.62
CA TRP A 127 14.50 27.48 -4.44
C TRP A 127 15.96 27.91 -4.70
N THR A 128 16.63 28.27 -3.60
CA THR A 128 18.07 28.47 -3.52
C THR A 128 18.59 27.72 -2.30
N TYR A 129 19.46 26.74 -2.52
CA TYR A 129 20.11 26.00 -1.44
C TYR A 129 21.43 26.66 -1.05
N HIS A 130 21.66 26.80 0.26
CA HIS A 130 22.85 27.42 0.85
C HIS A 130 23.68 26.34 1.59
N PRO A 131 24.78 25.85 0.98
CA PRO A 131 25.56 24.75 1.57
C PRO A 131 26.29 25.10 2.88
N SER A 132 26.56 26.39 3.13
CA SER A 132 27.36 26.86 4.26
C SER A 132 26.66 26.70 5.62
N ASN A 133 25.33 26.72 5.64
CA ASN A 133 24.48 26.64 6.83
C ASN A 133 23.35 25.59 6.69
N ALA A 134 23.35 24.83 5.59
CA ALA A 134 22.33 23.84 5.24
C ALA A 134 20.89 24.38 5.21
N THR A 135 20.70 25.66 4.89
CA THR A 135 19.35 26.24 4.69
C THR A 135 18.93 26.26 3.23
N VAL A 136 17.63 26.30 2.99
CA VAL A 136 17.06 26.54 1.67
C VAL A 136 16.04 27.67 1.74
N ASP A 137 16.16 28.63 0.82
CA ASP A 137 15.12 29.61 0.53
C ASP A 137 14.17 29.01 -0.51
N VAL A 138 12.87 29.09 -0.26
CA VAL A 138 11.84 28.46 -1.09
C VAL A 138 10.76 29.49 -1.43
N ALA A 139 10.30 29.47 -2.69
CA ALA A 139 9.00 29.99 -3.09
C ALA A 139 8.16 28.85 -3.70
N TYR A 140 7.06 28.49 -3.05
CA TYR A 140 6.05 27.58 -3.59
C TYR A 140 4.84 28.39 -4.04
N ARG A 141 4.55 28.39 -5.34
CA ARG A 141 3.44 29.12 -5.96
C ARG A 141 2.41 28.12 -6.48
N ALA A 142 1.12 28.38 -6.27
CA ALA A 142 0.05 27.58 -6.87
C ALA A 142 -1.18 28.42 -7.22
N ALA A 143 -1.85 28.07 -8.30
CA ALA A 143 -3.12 28.68 -8.70
C ALA A 143 -4.20 28.39 -7.64
N GLN A 144 -4.81 29.44 -7.08
CA GLN A 144 -5.80 29.34 -6.02
C GLN A 144 -6.68 30.60 -5.98
N ALA A 145 -7.93 30.47 -5.55
CA ALA A 145 -8.81 31.61 -5.30
C ALA A 145 -8.53 32.25 -3.93
N SER A 146 -8.84 33.54 -3.74
CA SER A 146 -8.58 34.26 -2.48
C SER A 146 -9.30 33.66 -1.26
N ASN A 147 -10.42 32.97 -1.47
CA ASN A 147 -11.16 32.23 -0.44
C ASN A 147 -10.64 30.78 -0.22
N GLY A 148 -9.48 30.44 -0.78
CA GLY A 148 -8.84 29.14 -0.63
C GLY A 148 -7.60 29.20 0.26
N TRP A 149 -6.90 28.07 0.31
CA TRP A 149 -5.59 27.96 0.93
C TRP A 149 -4.67 27.10 0.07
N ILE A 150 -3.37 27.32 0.21
CA ILE A 150 -2.33 26.45 -0.34
C ILE A 150 -1.41 25.96 0.79
N ALA A 151 -0.76 24.83 0.57
CA ALA A 151 0.18 24.27 1.52
C ALA A 151 1.36 23.59 0.81
N TRP A 152 2.54 23.73 1.39
CA TRP A 152 3.75 23.01 0.98
C TRP A 152 4.46 22.45 2.21
N ALA A 153 4.98 21.24 2.10
CA ALA A 153 5.55 20.53 3.23
C ALA A 153 6.73 19.65 2.83
N LEU A 154 7.67 19.49 3.76
CA LEU A 154 8.65 18.41 3.72
C LEU A 154 8.19 17.25 4.61
N ASN A 155 8.41 16.01 4.20
CA ASN A 155 8.19 14.84 5.05
C ASN A 155 9.52 14.10 5.31
N PRO A 156 10.16 14.32 6.48
CA PRO A 156 11.40 13.62 6.85
C PRO A 156 11.23 12.11 7.06
N SER A 157 10.00 11.62 7.22
CA SER A 157 9.67 10.25 7.66
C SER A 157 9.04 9.36 6.59
N GLY A 158 8.66 9.92 5.43
CA GLY A 158 7.93 9.21 4.38
C GLY A 158 7.74 10.03 3.10
N THR A 159 7.02 9.45 2.13
CA THR A 159 6.76 10.03 0.80
C THR A 159 5.29 10.44 0.62
N GLY A 160 4.62 10.84 1.70
CA GLY A 160 3.19 11.15 1.70
C GLY A 160 2.86 12.26 2.71
N MET A 161 1.56 12.48 2.95
CA MET A 161 1.12 13.56 3.85
C MET A 161 1.31 13.25 5.35
N ASP A 162 1.27 11.97 5.74
CA ASP A 162 1.40 11.55 7.15
C ASP A 162 2.83 11.78 7.67
N GLY A 163 2.98 12.64 8.68
CA GLY A 163 4.27 13.13 9.18
C GLY A 163 4.82 14.35 8.44
N ALA A 164 4.09 14.90 7.46
CA ALA A 164 4.52 16.08 6.72
C ALA A 164 4.55 17.33 7.61
N GLN A 165 5.63 18.09 7.49
CA GLN A 165 5.91 19.32 8.23
C GLN A 165 5.54 20.50 7.33
N THR A 166 4.35 21.06 7.57
CA THR A 166 3.64 21.83 6.56
C THR A 166 3.63 23.32 6.87
N ILE A 167 3.88 24.13 5.85
CA ILE A 167 3.62 25.57 5.83
C ILE A 167 2.34 25.79 5.01
N PHE A 168 1.40 26.55 5.56
CA PHE A 168 0.15 26.94 4.90
C PHE A 168 0.17 28.43 4.58
N ALA A 169 -0.51 28.83 3.50
CA ALA A 169 -0.87 30.24 3.24
C ALA A 169 -2.36 30.36 2.88
N PHE A 170 -2.99 31.39 3.43
CA PHE A 170 -4.42 31.70 3.25
C PHE A 170 -4.72 33.15 3.64
N HIS A 171 -5.90 33.67 3.27
CA HIS A 171 -6.41 34.94 3.80
C HIS A 171 -7.04 34.70 5.19
N ASP A 172 -6.64 35.46 6.21
CA ASP A 172 -7.22 35.39 7.54
C ASP A 172 -8.63 36.03 7.61
N SER A 173 -9.22 36.09 8.82
CA SER A 173 -10.52 36.75 9.04
C SER A 173 -10.54 38.25 8.74
N ASN A 174 -9.37 38.88 8.67
CA ASN A 174 -9.19 40.29 8.31
C ASN A 174 -8.86 40.47 6.82
N ASN A 175 -8.93 39.37 6.04
CA ASN A 175 -8.58 39.30 4.62
C ASN A 175 -7.10 39.59 4.32
N VAL A 176 -6.20 39.35 5.29
CA VAL A 176 -4.75 39.52 5.18
C VAL A 176 -4.08 38.18 4.89
N MET A 177 -3.16 38.16 3.91
CA MET A 177 -2.35 36.96 3.63
C MET A 177 -1.52 36.58 4.85
N THR A 178 -1.72 35.35 5.31
CA THR A 178 -1.16 34.83 6.57
C THR A 178 -0.53 33.46 6.34
N THR A 179 0.63 33.22 6.95
CA THR A 179 1.27 31.90 7.01
C THR A 179 1.20 31.28 8.38
N VAL A 180 1.01 29.96 8.45
CA VAL A 180 1.11 29.16 9.69
C VAL A 180 1.85 27.85 9.44
N THR A 181 2.49 27.31 10.48
CA THR A 181 3.12 25.98 10.45
C THR A 181 2.32 24.95 11.20
N TYR A 182 2.29 23.71 10.69
CA TYR A 182 1.70 22.58 11.40
C TYR A 182 2.26 21.21 10.94
N PRO A 183 2.66 20.32 11.87
CA PRO A 183 2.98 18.93 11.56
C PRO A 183 1.69 18.12 11.37
N ILE A 184 1.42 17.69 10.13
CA ILE A 184 0.23 16.90 9.78
C ILE A 184 0.44 15.43 10.13
N THR A 185 -0.58 14.84 10.77
CA THR A 185 -0.71 13.40 11.00
C THR A 185 -2.13 12.98 10.64
N PHE A 186 -2.34 11.74 10.19
CA PHE A 186 -3.69 11.29 9.78
C PHE A 186 -4.75 11.36 10.88
N SER A 187 -4.36 11.43 12.15
CA SER A 187 -5.27 11.56 13.30
C SER A 187 -5.80 12.99 13.53
N ASN A 188 -5.27 14.02 12.87
CA ASN A 188 -5.66 15.40 13.13
C ASN A 188 -5.61 16.28 11.87
N THR A 189 -6.79 16.53 11.28
CA THR A 189 -6.98 17.26 10.02
C THR A 189 -7.25 18.76 10.20
N THR A 190 -7.45 19.23 11.43
CA THR A 190 -7.64 20.66 11.72
C THR A 190 -6.30 21.30 12.01
N VAL A 191 -5.89 22.23 11.14
CA VAL A 191 -4.61 22.95 11.27
C VAL A 191 -4.64 23.83 12.51
N LYS A 192 -3.53 23.83 13.25
CA LYS A 192 -3.25 24.75 14.35
C LYS A 192 -1.88 25.38 14.09
N ASN A 193 -1.60 26.56 14.63
CA ASN A 193 -0.25 27.11 14.53
C ASN A 193 0.68 26.42 15.54
N SER A 194 1.72 25.74 15.09
CA SER A 194 2.74 25.11 15.95
C SER A 194 4.08 24.92 15.24
N SER A 195 5.16 24.76 16.00
CA SER A 195 6.51 24.52 15.45
C SER A 195 6.61 23.22 14.65
N LEU A 196 7.41 23.25 13.59
CA LEU A 196 7.83 22.06 12.83
C LEU A 196 8.99 21.34 13.52
N SER A 197 9.33 20.13 13.06
CA SER A 197 10.48 19.35 13.54
C SER A 197 11.85 19.88 13.11
N PHE A 198 11.88 20.89 12.24
CA PHE A 198 13.07 21.62 11.79
C PHE A 198 12.82 23.13 11.89
N LYS A 199 13.89 23.94 11.95
CA LYS A 199 13.74 25.39 12.07
C LYS A 199 13.23 26.01 10.78
N VAL A 200 12.35 26.98 10.97
CA VAL A 200 11.91 27.91 9.94
C VAL A 200 12.38 29.29 10.38
N TYR A 201 13.27 29.91 9.60
CA TYR A 201 13.89 31.20 9.93
C TYR A 201 13.01 32.38 9.52
N THR A 202 12.35 32.25 8.36
CA THR A 202 11.45 33.25 7.79
C THR A 202 10.24 32.55 7.19
N MET A 203 9.09 33.21 7.23
CA MET A 203 7.90 32.86 6.45
C MET A 203 7.21 34.13 6.01
N ASP A 204 6.66 34.11 4.80
CA ASP A 204 5.91 35.21 4.20
C ASP A 204 4.97 34.62 3.13
N ALA A 205 3.89 35.32 2.80
CA ALA A 205 3.02 34.90 1.71
C ALA A 205 2.33 36.07 1.02
N GLU A 206 2.07 35.89 -0.27
CA GLU A 206 1.37 36.86 -1.09
C GLU A 206 0.26 36.19 -1.93
N PHE A 207 -0.67 37.01 -2.38
CA PHE A 207 -1.70 36.64 -3.34
C PHE A 207 -1.65 37.59 -4.53
N SER A 208 -1.43 37.05 -5.73
CA SER A 208 -1.35 37.83 -6.96
C SER A 208 -1.70 36.99 -8.18
N SER A 209 -2.40 37.57 -9.15
CA SER A 209 -2.79 36.90 -10.41
C SER A 209 -3.48 35.53 -10.21
N ASN A 210 -4.43 35.44 -9.27
CA ASN A 210 -5.12 34.19 -8.89
C ASN A 210 -4.16 33.05 -8.50
N SER A 211 -3.01 33.40 -7.92
CA SER A 211 -2.04 32.47 -7.35
C SER A 211 -1.69 32.93 -5.94
N MET A 212 -1.53 31.96 -5.04
CA MET A 212 -0.88 32.19 -3.75
C MET A 212 0.58 31.75 -3.86
N THR A 213 1.48 32.48 -3.19
CA THR A 213 2.89 32.09 -3.03
C THR A 213 3.22 31.98 -1.55
N ILE A 214 3.74 30.84 -1.12
CA ILE A 214 4.43 30.66 0.18
C ILE A 214 5.90 30.94 -0.04
N TYR A 215 6.49 31.78 0.81
CA TYR A 215 7.93 31.96 0.91
C TYR A 215 8.42 31.46 2.27
N ALA A 216 9.57 30.78 2.31
CA ALA A 216 10.21 30.40 3.57
C ALA A 216 11.71 30.15 3.43
N THR A 217 12.48 30.51 4.45
CA THR A 217 13.85 30.04 4.68
C THR A 217 13.82 28.94 5.74
N ILE A 218 14.23 27.72 5.42
CA ILE A 218 14.17 26.56 6.33
C ILE A 218 15.51 25.84 6.48
N GLU A 219 15.74 25.23 7.64
CA GLU A 219 16.85 24.30 7.91
C GLU A 219 16.53 22.92 7.29
N LEU A 220 17.46 22.30 6.57
CA LEU A 220 17.22 20.99 5.95
C LEU A 220 17.21 19.85 6.99
N PRO A 221 16.15 19.02 7.06
CA PRO A 221 16.04 17.94 8.03
C PRO A 221 17.22 16.94 7.96
N GLY A 222 18.08 16.97 8.99
CA GLY A 222 19.25 16.10 9.08
C GLY A 222 20.31 16.39 8.01
N ASN A 223 20.41 17.62 7.52
CA ASN A 223 21.40 18.11 6.55
C ASN A 223 21.43 17.31 5.22
N LYS A 224 20.25 16.87 4.74
CA LYS A 224 20.09 16.13 3.48
C LYS A 224 19.45 17.00 2.40
N THR A 225 20.08 17.08 1.24
CA THR A 225 19.56 17.81 0.06
C THR A 225 18.39 17.08 -0.60
N ARG A 226 18.37 15.74 -0.54
CA ARG A 226 17.31 14.89 -1.06
C ARG A 226 16.16 14.79 -0.06
N VAL A 227 15.06 15.48 -0.37
CA VAL A 227 13.86 15.60 0.48
C VAL A 227 12.64 15.02 -0.21
N ASN A 228 11.70 14.49 0.58
CA ASN A 228 10.35 14.22 0.11
C ASN A 228 9.49 15.45 0.39
N HIS A 229 8.78 15.94 -0.62
CA HIS A 229 7.82 17.02 -0.44
C HIS A 229 6.40 16.60 -0.83
N VAL A 230 5.43 17.28 -0.26
CA VAL A 230 4.01 17.20 -0.65
C VAL A 230 3.45 18.61 -0.73
N TRP A 231 2.47 18.80 -1.59
CA TRP A 231 1.80 20.09 -1.77
C TRP A 231 0.29 19.88 -1.89
N GLN A 232 -0.49 20.86 -1.43
CA GLN A 232 -1.94 20.77 -1.38
C GLN A 232 -2.58 22.14 -1.67
N ALA A 233 -3.82 22.10 -2.14
CA ALA A 233 -4.70 23.25 -2.29
C ALA A 233 -6.14 22.81 -2.02
N SER A 234 -6.94 23.67 -1.39
CA SER A 234 -8.35 23.43 -1.05
C SER A 234 -9.05 24.75 -0.71
N THR A 235 -10.38 24.74 -0.61
CA THR A 235 -11.22 25.86 -0.15
C THR A 235 -11.94 25.54 1.17
N SER A 236 -11.60 24.42 1.81
CA SER A 236 -12.23 23.97 3.05
C SER A 236 -11.52 24.55 4.29
N PHE A 237 -12.29 25.20 5.15
CA PHE A 237 -11.85 25.83 6.40
C PHE A 237 -12.68 25.33 7.59
N SER A 238 -12.09 25.36 8.78
CA SER A 238 -12.76 25.12 10.05
C SER A 238 -12.24 26.11 11.09
N ASN A 239 -13.14 26.86 11.73
CA ASN A 239 -12.81 27.87 12.75
C ASN A 239 -11.73 28.89 12.28
N GLY A 240 -11.81 29.35 11.03
CA GLY A 240 -10.86 30.29 10.44
C GLY A 240 -9.51 29.68 10.01
N MET A 241 -9.29 28.38 10.22
CA MET A 241 -8.05 27.68 9.86
C MET A 241 -8.27 26.73 8.67
N PRO A 242 -7.25 26.49 7.82
CA PRO A 242 -7.29 25.45 6.79
C PRO A 242 -7.72 24.08 7.35
N ASN A 243 -8.62 23.39 6.65
CA ASN A 243 -9.12 22.08 7.06
C ASN A 243 -9.46 21.18 5.86
N GLY A 244 -8.64 20.15 5.64
CA GLY A 244 -8.95 19.07 4.69
C GLY A 244 -8.94 19.46 3.20
N HIS A 245 -8.77 18.45 2.36
CA HIS A 245 -8.78 18.57 0.91
C HIS A 245 -9.34 17.27 0.30
N ALA A 246 -9.54 17.25 -1.02
CA ALA A 246 -10.00 16.05 -1.70
C ALA A 246 -9.06 14.86 -1.42
N THR A 247 -9.62 13.70 -1.06
CA THR A 247 -8.89 12.47 -0.76
C THR A 247 -8.75 11.56 -1.99
N THR A 248 -8.90 12.14 -3.19
CA THR A 248 -8.81 11.51 -4.51
C THR A 248 -8.10 12.46 -5.49
N GLY A 249 -7.84 12.00 -6.72
CA GLY A 249 -7.39 12.88 -7.81
C GLY A 249 -6.03 13.58 -7.58
N PRO A 250 -5.86 14.83 -8.05
CA PRO A 250 -4.61 15.60 -7.98
C PRO A 250 -4.00 15.69 -6.59
N ASN A 251 -4.81 15.94 -5.55
CA ASN A 251 -4.35 16.07 -4.16
C ASN A 251 -3.62 14.80 -3.66
N VAL A 252 -4.05 13.60 -4.06
CA VAL A 252 -3.39 12.33 -3.69
C VAL A 252 -2.11 12.07 -4.51
N GLN A 253 -1.98 12.72 -5.66
CA GLN A 253 -0.82 12.62 -6.56
C GLN A 253 0.23 13.70 -6.31
N SER A 254 -0.07 14.70 -5.47
CA SER A 254 0.78 15.87 -5.21
C SER A 254 1.93 15.56 -4.23
N THR A 255 2.84 14.69 -4.67
CA THR A 255 4.03 14.27 -3.94
C THR A 255 5.18 13.90 -4.89
N ALA A 256 6.41 14.29 -4.50
CA ALA A 256 7.64 13.91 -5.19
C ALA A 256 8.84 13.89 -4.23
N THR A 257 9.93 13.29 -4.69
CA THR A 257 11.26 13.37 -4.06
C THR A 257 12.12 14.29 -4.92
N LEU A 258 12.66 15.34 -4.29
CA LEU A 258 13.47 16.38 -4.93
C LEU A 258 14.86 16.42 -4.30
N ASP A 259 15.90 16.50 -5.12
CA ASP A 259 17.24 16.82 -4.66
C ASP A 259 17.50 18.32 -4.82
N LEU A 260 17.54 19.05 -3.70
CA LEU A 260 17.62 20.52 -3.69
C LEU A 260 18.97 21.05 -4.20
N LEU A 261 20.00 20.21 -4.31
CA LEU A 261 21.31 20.58 -4.85
C LEU A 261 21.38 20.48 -6.37
N SER A 262 20.87 19.39 -6.96
CA SER A 262 20.93 19.14 -8.41
C SER A 262 19.66 19.54 -9.17
N GLY A 263 18.55 19.73 -8.46
CA GLY A 263 17.22 19.87 -9.05
C GLY A 263 16.64 18.58 -9.64
N GLU A 264 17.28 17.43 -9.40
CA GLU A 264 16.73 16.13 -9.81
C GLU A 264 15.40 15.88 -9.08
N SER A 265 14.31 15.87 -9.85
CA SER A 265 12.96 15.62 -9.36
C SER A 265 12.49 14.24 -9.82
N SER A 266 12.15 13.38 -8.87
CA SER A 266 11.48 12.12 -9.14
C SER A 266 10.05 12.14 -8.60
N SER A 267 9.08 12.10 -9.51
CA SER A 267 7.67 11.91 -9.15
C SER A 267 7.52 10.58 -8.42
N ALA A 268 7.17 10.65 -7.13
CA ALA A 268 6.80 9.47 -6.34
C ALA A 268 5.53 8.82 -6.92
N GLY A 269 4.69 9.61 -7.61
CA GLY A 269 3.62 9.12 -8.47
C GLY A 269 4.12 8.17 -9.56
N ASN A 270 5.16 8.52 -10.32
CA ASN A 270 5.70 7.67 -11.38
C ASN A 270 6.27 6.35 -10.83
N SER A 271 7.09 6.39 -9.77
CA SER A 271 7.67 5.16 -9.20
C SER A 271 6.61 4.25 -8.56
N ARG A 272 5.59 4.82 -7.90
CA ARG A 272 4.44 4.09 -7.35
C ARG A 272 3.56 3.51 -8.46
N LEU A 273 3.31 4.24 -9.54
CA LEU A 273 2.58 3.76 -10.71
C LEU A 273 3.33 2.62 -11.40
N HIS A 274 4.64 2.73 -11.61
CA HIS A 274 5.46 1.65 -12.18
C HIS A 274 5.40 0.39 -11.31
N ARG A 275 5.39 0.52 -9.98
CA ARG A 275 5.21 -0.60 -9.06
C ARG A 275 3.80 -1.20 -9.14
N LYS A 276 2.75 -0.37 -9.20
CA LYS A 276 1.35 -0.82 -9.39
C LYS A 276 1.18 -1.56 -10.72
N ASN A 277 1.73 -1.02 -11.81
CA ASN A 277 1.70 -1.64 -13.14
C ASN A 277 2.42 -3.00 -13.13
N ARG A 278 3.63 -3.08 -12.54
CA ARG A 278 4.36 -4.34 -12.41
C ARG A 278 3.58 -5.37 -11.59
N HIS A 279 2.96 -4.96 -10.47
CA HIS A 279 2.07 -5.83 -9.70
C HIS A 279 0.88 -6.31 -10.55
N GLY A 280 0.20 -5.42 -11.28
CA GLY A 280 -0.91 -5.77 -12.16
C GLY A 280 -0.52 -6.78 -13.24
N VAL A 281 0.56 -6.53 -13.98
CA VAL A 281 1.07 -7.40 -15.05
C VAL A 281 1.48 -8.78 -14.51
N LEU A 282 2.25 -8.83 -13.41
CA LEU A 282 2.67 -10.10 -12.80
C LEU A 282 1.46 -10.97 -12.44
N ASN A 283 0.44 -10.38 -11.81
CA ASN A 283 -0.76 -11.12 -11.38
C ASN A 283 -1.69 -11.47 -12.56
N ALA A 284 -1.80 -10.60 -13.57
CA ALA A 284 -2.60 -10.88 -14.76
C ALA A 284 -2.02 -12.06 -15.57
N VAL A 285 -0.70 -12.10 -15.78
CA VAL A 285 -0.04 -13.21 -16.49
C VAL A 285 -0.10 -14.52 -15.68
N SER A 286 0.24 -14.48 -14.39
CA SER A 286 0.26 -15.69 -13.55
C SER A 286 -1.14 -16.23 -13.24
N TRP A 287 -1.90 -15.50 -12.42
CA TRP A 287 -3.21 -15.92 -11.92
C TRP A 287 -4.31 -15.81 -12.99
N GLY A 288 -4.22 -14.80 -13.85
CA GLY A 288 -5.25 -14.53 -14.87
C GLY A 288 -5.14 -15.35 -16.15
N VAL A 289 -3.96 -15.86 -16.51
CA VAL A 289 -3.73 -16.53 -17.80
C VAL A 289 -3.08 -17.92 -17.64
N LEU A 290 -1.93 -18.02 -16.98
CA LEU A 290 -1.24 -19.32 -16.84
C LEU A 290 -2.03 -20.33 -16.01
N MET A 291 -2.68 -19.91 -14.91
CA MET A 291 -3.49 -20.81 -14.08
C MET A 291 -4.67 -21.45 -14.85
N PRO A 292 -5.49 -20.69 -15.60
CA PRO A 292 -6.46 -21.27 -16.56
C PRO A 292 -5.82 -22.19 -17.61
N ILE A 293 -4.73 -21.77 -18.27
CA ILE A 293 -4.06 -22.59 -19.31
C ILE A 293 -3.64 -23.95 -18.74
N GLY A 294 -3.02 -23.98 -17.57
CA GLY A 294 -2.64 -25.23 -16.91
C GLY A 294 -3.84 -26.15 -16.63
N ALA A 295 -5.01 -25.60 -16.27
CA ALA A 295 -6.24 -26.36 -16.08
C ALA A 295 -6.80 -26.91 -17.41
N ILE A 296 -6.74 -26.12 -18.49
CA ILE A 296 -7.14 -26.55 -19.85
C ILE A 296 -6.25 -27.70 -20.34
N ILE A 297 -4.92 -27.59 -20.16
CA ILE A 297 -3.96 -28.67 -20.48
C ILE A 297 -4.37 -29.98 -19.79
N ALA A 298 -4.59 -29.95 -18.47
CA ALA A 298 -4.96 -31.14 -17.72
C ALA A 298 -6.34 -31.73 -18.09
N ARG A 299 -7.26 -30.91 -18.61
CA ARG A 299 -8.59 -31.34 -19.02
C ARG A 299 -8.60 -31.96 -20.41
N TYR A 300 -7.94 -31.33 -21.39
CA TYR A 300 -8.05 -31.71 -22.80
C TYR A 300 -6.89 -32.58 -23.29
N MET A 301 -5.64 -32.32 -22.87
CA MET A 301 -4.51 -33.16 -23.31
C MET A 301 -4.54 -34.55 -22.69
N ARG A 302 -5.12 -34.69 -21.49
CA ARG A 302 -5.29 -35.97 -20.79
C ARG A 302 -6.16 -36.99 -21.55
N VAL A 303 -6.98 -36.57 -22.50
CA VAL A 303 -7.85 -37.45 -23.31
C VAL A 303 -7.03 -38.30 -24.29
N PHE A 304 -5.88 -37.79 -24.75
CA PHE A 304 -5.03 -38.50 -25.71
C PHE A 304 -4.09 -39.47 -25.00
N LYS A 305 -4.22 -40.77 -25.29
CA LYS A 305 -3.33 -41.82 -24.73
C LYS A 305 -1.85 -41.58 -25.04
N SER A 306 -1.55 -41.01 -26.21
CA SER A 306 -0.18 -40.62 -26.62
C SER A 306 0.42 -39.47 -25.80
N ALA A 307 -0.41 -38.74 -25.04
CA ALA A 307 0.03 -37.64 -24.19
C ALA A 307 0.21 -38.03 -22.71
N ASP A 308 -0.01 -39.30 -22.31
CA ASP A 308 0.37 -39.78 -20.97
C ASP A 308 1.84 -40.22 -20.97
N PRO A 309 2.72 -39.73 -20.07
CA PRO A 309 2.47 -38.83 -18.94
C PRO A 309 2.69 -37.32 -19.24
N ALA A 310 2.99 -36.94 -20.48
CA ALA A 310 3.32 -35.55 -20.86
C ALA A 310 2.30 -34.49 -20.41
N TRP A 311 0.99 -34.75 -20.51
CA TRP A 311 -0.07 -33.82 -20.06
C TRP A 311 0.08 -33.46 -18.57
N PHE A 312 0.52 -34.41 -17.74
CA PHE A 312 0.67 -34.22 -16.30
C PHE A 312 1.85 -33.33 -15.99
N TYR A 313 2.99 -33.57 -16.65
CA TYR A 313 4.18 -32.71 -16.50
C TYR A 313 3.95 -31.30 -17.05
N LEU A 314 3.26 -31.16 -18.18
CA LEU A 314 2.90 -29.84 -18.74
C LEU A 314 1.96 -29.07 -17.80
N HIS A 315 0.95 -29.73 -17.23
CA HIS A 315 0.09 -29.14 -16.21
C HIS A 315 0.90 -28.67 -14.99
N VAL A 316 1.72 -29.55 -14.41
CA VAL A 316 2.53 -29.24 -13.22
C VAL A 316 3.51 -28.11 -13.50
N ALA A 317 4.25 -28.15 -14.61
CA ALA A 317 5.19 -27.10 -14.98
C ALA A 317 4.50 -25.74 -15.17
N CYS A 318 3.33 -25.72 -15.83
CA CYS A 318 2.52 -24.51 -16.01
C CYS A 318 2.03 -23.95 -14.67
N GLN A 319 1.45 -24.78 -13.80
CA GLN A 319 0.94 -24.36 -12.49
C GLN A 319 2.04 -23.92 -11.53
N CYS A 320 3.17 -24.62 -11.47
CA CYS A 320 4.32 -24.21 -10.66
C CYS A 320 4.92 -22.89 -11.15
N SER A 321 5.04 -22.68 -12.46
CA SER A 321 5.52 -21.41 -13.04
C SER A 321 4.57 -20.26 -12.71
N ALA A 322 3.26 -20.49 -12.87
CA ALA A 322 2.23 -19.52 -12.50
C ALA A 322 2.29 -19.18 -11.01
N TYR A 323 2.40 -20.18 -10.13
CA TYR A 323 2.51 -19.97 -8.69
C TYR A 323 3.75 -19.16 -8.30
N VAL A 324 4.93 -19.47 -8.84
CA VAL A 324 6.18 -18.74 -8.54
C VAL A 324 6.09 -17.26 -8.95
N VAL A 325 5.62 -16.97 -10.17
CA VAL A 325 5.39 -15.59 -10.62
C VAL A 325 4.29 -14.92 -9.79
N GLY A 326 3.25 -15.67 -9.42
CA GLY A 326 2.14 -15.23 -8.59
C GLY A 326 2.54 -14.87 -7.16
N VAL A 327 3.52 -15.56 -6.56
CA VAL A 327 4.11 -15.21 -5.25
C VAL A 327 4.79 -13.84 -5.32
N ALA A 328 5.56 -13.56 -6.37
CA ALA A 328 6.17 -12.24 -6.58
C ALA A 328 5.11 -11.15 -6.84
N GLY A 329 4.06 -11.47 -7.61
CA GLY A 329 2.88 -10.64 -7.79
C GLY A 329 2.18 -10.30 -6.47
N TRP A 330 1.98 -11.29 -5.60
CA TRP A 330 1.34 -11.11 -4.29
C TRP A 330 2.21 -10.31 -3.33
N GLY A 331 3.50 -10.62 -3.22
CA GLY A 331 4.45 -9.92 -2.36
C GLY A 331 4.64 -8.44 -2.72
N THR A 332 4.67 -8.12 -4.03
CA THR A 332 4.67 -6.72 -4.49
C THR A 332 3.37 -5.99 -4.13
N GLY A 333 2.23 -6.69 -4.09
CA GLY A 333 0.95 -6.18 -3.61
C GLY A 333 0.94 -5.86 -2.12
N LEU A 334 1.47 -6.75 -1.28
CA LEU A 334 1.65 -6.47 0.15
C LEU A 334 2.54 -5.25 0.40
N LYS A 335 3.67 -5.15 -0.32
CA LYS A 335 4.59 -4.00 -0.23
C LYS A 335 3.97 -2.70 -0.76
N LEU A 336 3.11 -2.75 -1.78
CA LEU A 336 2.29 -1.60 -2.19
C LEU A 336 1.31 -1.19 -1.09
N GLY A 337 0.71 -2.15 -0.38
CA GLY A 337 -0.17 -1.91 0.75
C GLY A 337 0.54 -1.26 1.95
N SER A 338 1.70 -1.78 2.36
CA SER A 338 2.48 -1.20 3.48
C SER A 338 2.94 0.23 3.22
N ASP A 339 3.25 0.54 1.95
CA ASP A 339 3.72 1.86 1.54
C ASP A 339 2.55 2.84 1.28
N SER A 340 1.30 2.36 1.34
CA SER A 340 0.07 3.13 1.11
C SER A 340 -0.70 3.37 2.42
N LYS A 341 -0.03 3.95 3.42
CA LYS A 341 -0.70 4.37 4.67
C LYS A 341 -1.91 5.26 4.35
N GLY A 342 -3.05 4.99 4.99
CA GLY A 342 -4.30 5.72 4.80
C GLY A 342 -5.20 5.26 3.65
N VAL A 343 -4.74 4.39 2.73
CA VAL A 343 -5.58 3.86 1.62
C VAL A 343 -5.49 2.34 1.55
N THR A 344 -6.56 1.65 1.94
CA THR A 344 -6.62 0.19 2.01
C THR A 344 -7.78 -0.39 1.20
N TYR A 345 -7.45 -1.07 0.11
CA TYR A 345 -8.43 -1.75 -0.75
C TYR A 345 -8.81 -3.12 -0.17
N HIS A 346 -9.61 -3.11 0.90
CA HIS A 346 -9.93 -4.30 1.70
C HIS A 346 -10.43 -5.49 0.87
N SER A 347 -11.36 -5.30 -0.08
CA SER A 347 -11.89 -6.42 -0.88
C SER A 347 -10.81 -7.08 -1.75
N HIS A 348 -10.00 -6.30 -2.47
CA HIS A 348 -8.93 -6.84 -3.32
C HIS A 348 -7.82 -7.50 -2.50
N ARG A 349 -7.45 -6.90 -1.36
CA ARG A 349 -6.47 -7.48 -0.43
C ARG A 349 -6.98 -8.81 0.15
N ASN A 350 -8.21 -8.86 0.64
CA ASN A 350 -8.77 -10.04 1.29
C ASN A 350 -8.94 -11.19 0.29
N ILE A 351 -9.48 -10.91 -0.91
CA ILE A 351 -9.58 -11.92 -1.99
C ILE A 351 -8.18 -12.40 -2.39
N GLY A 352 -7.20 -11.50 -2.56
CA GLY A 352 -5.82 -11.85 -2.90
C GLY A 352 -5.12 -12.72 -1.84
N ILE A 353 -5.39 -12.50 -0.55
CA ILE A 353 -4.89 -13.35 0.54
C ILE A 353 -5.57 -14.73 0.50
N THR A 354 -6.90 -14.79 0.38
CA THR A 354 -7.64 -16.06 0.28
C THR A 354 -7.18 -16.89 -0.92
N LEU A 355 -7.06 -16.26 -2.09
CA LEU A 355 -6.54 -16.86 -3.32
C LEU A 355 -5.15 -17.46 -3.10
N PHE A 356 -4.23 -16.69 -2.53
CA PHE A 356 -2.86 -17.13 -2.27
C PHE A 356 -2.81 -18.35 -1.34
N THR A 357 -3.59 -18.34 -0.25
CA THR A 357 -3.70 -19.48 0.67
C THR A 357 -4.24 -20.73 -0.03
N LEU A 358 -5.32 -20.60 -0.81
CA LEU A 358 -5.91 -21.72 -1.56
C LEU A 358 -4.98 -22.26 -2.66
N ALA A 359 -4.23 -21.40 -3.34
CA ALA A 359 -3.20 -21.79 -4.30
C ALA A 359 -2.02 -22.51 -3.63
N THR A 360 -1.63 -22.08 -2.43
CA THR A 360 -0.59 -22.75 -1.63
C THR A 360 -1.01 -24.17 -1.25
N LEU A 361 -2.27 -24.34 -0.82
CA LEU A 361 -2.88 -25.65 -0.58
C LEU A 361 -2.88 -26.54 -1.83
N GLN A 362 -3.03 -25.96 -3.03
CA GLN A 362 -2.91 -26.71 -4.29
C GLN A 362 -1.48 -27.18 -4.61
N VAL A 363 -0.45 -26.41 -4.26
CA VAL A 363 0.94 -26.89 -4.37
C VAL A 363 1.17 -28.08 -3.44
N PHE A 364 0.65 -28.05 -2.22
CA PHE A 364 0.69 -29.20 -1.31
C PHE A 364 -0.11 -30.41 -1.82
N ALA A 365 -1.12 -30.23 -2.68
CA ALA A 365 -1.84 -31.34 -3.31
C ALA A 365 -0.91 -32.26 -4.11
N LEU A 366 0.18 -31.73 -4.71
CA LEU A 366 1.17 -32.53 -5.42
C LEU A 366 1.95 -33.47 -4.48
N LEU A 367 2.34 -32.99 -3.30
CA LEU A 367 3.05 -33.79 -2.28
C LEU A 367 2.14 -34.83 -1.64
N LEU A 368 0.86 -34.49 -1.42
CA LEU A 368 -0.14 -35.37 -0.80
C LEU A 368 -0.88 -36.27 -1.82
N ARG A 369 -0.35 -36.40 -3.05
CA ARG A 369 -1.02 -37.12 -4.16
C ARG A 369 -1.02 -38.64 -3.92
N PRO A 370 -2.17 -39.30 -3.69
CA PRO A 370 -2.23 -40.75 -3.50
C PRO A 370 -1.98 -41.51 -4.81
N GLN A 371 -1.54 -42.77 -4.68
CA GLN A 371 -1.45 -43.72 -5.80
C GLN A 371 -2.83 -43.92 -6.49
N LYS A 372 -2.82 -44.34 -7.76
CA LYS A 372 -4.00 -44.31 -8.65
C LYS A 372 -5.18 -45.17 -8.14
N ASP A 373 -4.86 -46.23 -7.42
CA ASP A 373 -5.70 -47.28 -6.83
C ASP A 373 -6.11 -47.02 -5.36
N HIS A 374 -5.47 -46.07 -4.67
CA HIS A 374 -5.70 -45.83 -3.25
C HIS A 374 -7.06 -45.16 -2.98
N LYS A 375 -7.82 -45.61 -1.97
CA LYS A 375 -9.16 -45.07 -1.62
C LYS A 375 -9.22 -43.54 -1.46
N PHE A 376 -8.17 -42.92 -0.91
CA PHE A 376 -8.09 -41.44 -0.77
C PHE A 376 -7.89 -40.69 -2.09
N ARG A 377 -7.59 -41.37 -3.20
CA ARG A 377 -7.47 -40.78 -4.55
C ARG A 377 -8.76 -40.07 -4.97
N PHE A 378 -9.92 -40.61 -4.60
CA PHE A 378 -11.24 -40.01 -4.87
C PHE A 378 -11.41 -38.66 -4.17
N TYR A 379 -11.23 -38.62 -2.85
CA TYR A 379 -11.31 -37.39 -2.06
C TYR A 379 -10.26 -36.36 -2.48
N TRP A 380 -9.04 -36.80 -2.80
CA TRP A 380 -7.99 -35.93 -3.34
C TRP A 380 -8.41 -35.29 -4.67
N ASN A 381 -9.05 -36.04 -5.58
CA ASN A 381 -9.54 -35.48 -6.85
C ASN A 381 -10.63 -34.41 -6.59
N ILE A 382 -11.58 -34.67 -5.69
CA ILE A 382 -12.64 -33.71 -5.33
C ILE A 382 -12.02 -32.41 -4.79
N TYR A 383 -11.14 -32.53 -3.80
CA TYR A 383 -10.39 -31.41 -3.21
C TYR A 383 -9.62 -30.63 -4.28
N HIS A 384 -8.81 -31.31 -5.08
CA HIS A 384 -7.96 -30.70 -6.10
C HIS A 384 -8.79 -29.99 -7.20
N HIS A 385 -9.95 -30.54 -7.58
CA HIS A 385 -10.81 -29.87 -8.56
C HIS A 385 -11.57 -28.68 -7.97
N ILE A 386 -12.22 -28.83 -6.81
CA ILE A 386 -13.02 -27.75 -6.19
C ILE A 386 -12.12 -26.54 -5.90
N ILE A 387 -11.04 -26.74 -5.14
CA ILE A 387 -10.13 -25.64 -4.77
C ILE A 387 -9.48 -25.02 -6.02
N GLY A 388 -9.24 -25.82 -7.07
CA GLY A 388 -8.58 -25.36 -8.30
C GLY A 388 -9.46 -24.41 -9.11
N TYR A 389 -10.73 -24.78 -9.30
CA TYR A 389 -11.71 -23.89 -9.92
C TYR A 389 -12.00 -22.67 -9.06
N THR A 390 -12.04 -22.80 -7.72
CA THR A 390 -12.16 -21.64 -6.81
C THR A 390 -11.01 -20.65 -6.98
N VAL A 391 -9.75 -21.11 -7.05
CA VAL A 391 -8.58 -20.25 -7.28
C VAL A 391 -8.70 -19.50 -8.62
N ILE A 392 -9.11 -20.18 -9.70
CA ILE A 392 -9.31 -19.53 -11.01
C ILE A 392 -10.39 -18.45 -10.94
N VAL A 393 -11.56 -18.73 -10.36
CA VAL A 393 -12.66 -17.75 -10.24
C VAL A 393 -12.25 -16.55 -9.39
N LEU A 394 -11.63 -16.79 -8.23
CA LEU A 394 -11.12 -15.70 -7.38
C LEU A 394 -10.03 -14.88 -8.08
N SER A 395 -9.19 -15.50 -8.92
CA SER A 395 -8.17 -14.80 -9.70
C SER A 395 -8.78 -13.79 -10.66
N VAL A 396 -9.76 -14.21 -11.47
CA VAL A 396 -10.47 -13.35 -12.41
C VAL A 396 -11.17 -12.19 -11.68
N VAL A 397 -11.92 -12.47 -10.61
CA VAL A 397 -12.60 -11.44 -9.80
C VAL A 397 -11.61 -10.46 -9.19
N ASN A 398 -10.48 -10.94 -8.69
CA ASN A 398 -9.48 -10.08 -8.05
C ASN A 398 -8.76 -9.19 -9.06
N ILE A 399 -8.52 -9.67 -10.28
CA ILE A 399 -7.92 -8.89 -11.37
C ILE A 399 -8.87 -7.78 -11.84
N PHE A 400 -10.18 -8.03 -11.96
CA PHE A 400 -11.14 -6.96 -12.25
C PHE A 400 -11.16 -5.89 -11.15
N LYS A 401 -11.17 -6.29 -9.87
CA LYS A 401 -10.99 -5.33 -8.76
C LYS A 401 -9.64 -4.60 -8.83
N GLY A 402 -8.59 -5.26 -9.32
CA GLY A 402 -7.28 -4.65 -9.57
C GLY A 402 -7.33 -3.59 -10.67
N PHE A 403 -8.07 -3.81 -11.75
CA PHE A 403 -8.33 -2.80 -12.78
C PHE A 403 -9.08 -1.61 -12.21
N ASP A 404 -10.13 -1.81 -11.43
CA ASP A 404 -10.91 -0.73 -10.81
C ASP A 404 -10.11 0.08 -9.75
N ILE A 405 -8.97 -0.44 -9.28
CA ILE A 405 -8.02 0.22 -8.36
C ILE A 405 -6.89 0.94 -9.11
N LEU A 406 -6.46 0.39 -10.25
CA LEU A 406 -5.39 0.94 -11.07
C LEU A 406 -5.89 2.03 -12.02
N ASP A 407 -7.14 1.93 -12.45
CA ASP A 407 -7.82 2.77 -13.44
C ASP A 407 -7.00 3.01 -14.73
N PRO A 408 -6.54 1.95 -15.42
CA PRO A 408 -5.81 2.09 -16.68
C PRO A 408 -6.78 2.27 -17.86
N ASP A 409 -6.27 2.76 -18.99
CA ASP A 409 -7.03 2.85 -20.25
C ASP A 409 -7.90 1.62 -20.52
N ASN A 410 -9.17 1.84 -20.88
CA ASN A 410 -10.17 0.79 -21.13
C ASN A 410 -9.68 -0.35 -22.06
N LYS A 411 -8.74 -0.05 -22.97
CA LYS A 411 -8.08 -1.03 -23.84
C LYS A 411 -7.48 -2.22 -23.08
N TRP A 412 -6.92 -2.01 -21.88
CA TRP A 412 -6.35 -3.07 -21.05
C TRP A 412 -7.43 -3.98 -20.44
N LYS A 413 -8.53 -3.40 -19.97
CA LYS A 413 -9.69 -4.14 -19.44
C LYS A 413 -10.35 -4.95 -20.57
N HIS A 414 -10.52 -4.36 -21.76
CA HIS A 414 -11.03 -5.05 -22.95
C HIS A 414 -10.10 -6.19 -23.42
N ALA A 415 -8.78 -5.97 -23.47
CA ALA A 415 -7.82 -7.01 -23.83
C ALA A 415 -7.89 -8.21 -22.88
N TYR A 416 -7.99 -7.97 -21.57
CA TYR A 416 -8.13 -9.05 -20.59
C TYR A 416 -9.47 -9.79 -20.69
N ILE A 417 -10.58 -9.07 -20.96
CA ILE A 417 -11.88 -9.69 -21.26
C ILE A 417 -11.78 -10.60 -22.49
N GLY A 418 -11.11 -10.14 -23.56
CA GLY A 418 -10.86 -10.95 -24.76
C GLY A 418 -10.09 -12.24 -24.45
N ILE A 419 -9.01 -12.14 -23.66
CA ILE A 419 -8.22 -13.31 -23.23
C ILE A 419 -9.07 -14.31 -22.44
N ILE A 420 -9.87 -13.85 -21.46
CA ILE A 420 -10.77 -14.74 -20.70
C ILE A 420 -11.81 -15.38 -21.64
N ALA A 421 -12.41 -14.61 -22.55
CA ALA A 421 -13.40 -15.13 -23.49
C ALA A 421 -12.80 -16.23 -24.37
N THR A 422 -11.59 -16.05 -24.91
CA THR A 422 -10.87 -17.09 -25.66
C THR A 422 -10.56 -18.31 -24.78
N LEU A 423 -10.07 -18.12 -23.55
CA LEU A 423 -9.76 -19.21 -22.62
C LEU A 423 -11.01 -19.97 -22.14
N GLY A 424 -12.19 -19.34 -22.13
CA GLY A 424 -13.47 -20.00 -21.85
C GLY A 424 -14.08 -20.70 -23.07
N ALA A 425 -13.96 -20.11 -24.26
CA ALA A 425 -14.51 -20.65 -25.50
C ALA A 425 -13.71 -21.84 -26.04
N LEU A 426 -12.37 -21.81 -25.94
CA LEU A 426 -11.50 -22.89 -26.43
C LEU A 426 -11.85 -24.26 -25.82
N PRO A 427 -12.06 -24.41 -24.51
CA PRO A 427 -12.65 -25.62 -23.90
C PRO A 427 -13.97 -26.09 -24.51
N CYS A 428 -14.87 -25.16 -24.85
CA CYS A 428 -16.17 -25.49 -25.42
C CYS A 428 -16.00 -26.02 -26.85
N TYR A 429 -15.19 -25.33 -27.67
CA TYR A 429 -14.82 -25.76 -29.01
C TYR A 429 -14.14 -27.14 -29.02
N LEU A 430 -13.08 -27.33 -28.23
CA LEU A 430 -12.37 -28.60 -28.12
C LEU A 430 -13.28 -29.76 -27.70
N ARG A 431 -14.28 -29.48 -26.85
CA ARG A 431 -15.27 -30.49 -26.45
C ARG A 431 -16.16 -30.93 -27.62
N LEU A 432 -16.69 -29.96 -28.37
CA LEU A 432 -17.52 -30.21 -29.55
C LEU A 432 -16.73 -30.93 -30.66
N SER A 433 -15.47 -30.53 -30.89
CA SER A 433 -14.62 -31.10 -31.95
C SER A 433 -14.08 -32.51 -31.65
N LEU A 434 -13.89 -32.86 -30.37
CA LEU A 434 -13.32 -34.14 -29.95
C LEU A 434 -14.36 -35.19 -29.53
N GLY A 435 -15.66 -34.83 -29.52
CA GLY A 435 -16.76 -35.76 -29.23
C GLY A 435 -16.77 -36.31 -27.79
N ALA A 436 -16.42 -35.47 -26.79
CA ALA A 436 -16.15 -35.89 -25.40
C ALA A 436 -17.05 -35.24 -24.31
#